data_AF-A0A6J6LG06-F1
#
_entry.id   AF-A0A6J6LG06-F1
#
_cell.length_a   1.000
_cell.length_b   1.000
_cell.length_c   1.000
_cell.angle_alpha   90.00
_cell.angle_beta   90.00
_cell.angle_gamma   90.00
#
_symmetry.space_group_name_H-M   'P 1'
#
loop_
_entity.id
_entity.type
_entity.pdbx_description
1 polymer ?
#
loop_
_entity_poly.entity_id
_entity_poly.type
_entity_poly.pdbx_seq_one_letter_code
_entity_poly.pdbx_strand_id
1 'polypeptide(L)' 'MLPAILRVRNGKANILRSLGSVSNFDAEWDTLNIDYEDKIEFVKKILWFGTDVIVVSPIEIKNEVISQLSRSSNG' A
#
# COMPACT_ATOMS: atom_id res chain seq x y z
N MET A 1 -13.27 -9.51 3.86
CA MET A 1 -12.46 -8.82 2.84
C MET A 1 -12.94 -7.39 2.69
N LEU A 2 -12.05 -6.43 2.95
CA LEU A 2 -12.27 -4.99 2.89
C LEU A 2 -11.43 -4.41 1.74
N PRO A 3 -11.99 -3.48 0.94
CA PRO A 3 -11.29 -2.94 -0.22
C PRO A 3 -10.25 -1.90 0.19
N ALA A 4 -9.11 -1.91 -0.51
CA ALA A 4 -8.08 -0.90 -0.47
C ALA A 4 -7.61 -0.54 -1.87
N ILE A 5 -7.22 0.73 -2.03
CA ILE A 5 -6.60 1.25 -3.25
C ILE A 5 -5.18 1.67 -2.90
N LEU A 6 -4.20 1.10 -3.59
CA LEU A 6 -2.80 1.40 -3.43
C LEU A 6 -2.23 1.97 -4.74
N ARG A 7 -1.23 2.83 -4.65
CA ARG A 7 -0.31 3.12 -5.75
C ARG A 7 1.01 2.44 -5.46
N VAL A 8 1.49 1.65 -6.40
CA VAL A 8 2.73 0.87 -6.27
C VAL A 8 3.69 1.28 -7.37
N ARG A 9 4.95 1.55 -7.03
CA ARG A 9 5.97 1.93 -8.01
C ARG A 9 6.10 0.83 -9.07
N ASN A 10 6.29 1.23 -10.33
CA ASN A 10 6.42 0.28 -11.43
C ASN A 10 7.59 -0.71 -11.17
N GLY A 11 7.36 -2.00 -11.44
CA GLY A 11 8.32 -3.08 -11.20
C GLY A 11 8.63 -3.40 -9.72
N LYS A 12 7.91 -2.79 -8.76
CA LYS A 12 8.06 -3.04 -7.31
C LYS A 12 6.86 -3.76 -6.71
N ALA A 13 7.06 -4.26 -5.49
CA ALA A 13 6.07 -4.94 -4.66
C ALA A 13 5.24 -6.01 -5.40
N ASN A 14 5.90 -6.92 -6.12
CA ASN A 14 5.26 -8.01 -6.87
C ASN A 14 4.29 -8.84 -6.03
N ILE A 15 4.57 -8.99 -4.73
CA ILE A 15 3.67 -9.66 -3.78
C ILE A 15 2.32 -8.92 -3.70
N LEU A 16 2.32 -7.59 -3.58
CA LEU A 16 1.09 -6.81 -3.57
C LEU A 16 0.36 -6.89 -4.92
N ARG A 17 1.11 -6.89 -6.02
CA ARG A 17 0.56 -7.07 -7.38
C ARG A 17 -0.13 -8.42 -7.56
N SER A 18 0.38 -9.49 -6.95
CA SER A 18 -0.26 -10.80 -6.99
C SER A 18 -1.53 -10.91 -6.12
N LEU A 19 -1.70 -10.00 -5.16
CA LEU A 19 -2.83 -10.02 -4.22
C LEU A 19 -4.03 -9.20 -4.69
N GLY A 20 -3.91 -8.50 -5.81
CA GLY A 20 -4.99 -7.68 -6.34
C GLY A 20 -4.95 -7.53 -7.83
N SER A 21 -5.71 -6.55 -8.31
CA SER A 21 -5.82 -6.23 -9.73
C SER A 21 -5.31 -4.83 -9.99
N VAL A 22 -4.57 -4.66 -11.08
CA VAL A 22 -4.15 -3.33 -11.53
C VAL A 22 -5.34 -2.69 -12.24
N SER A 23 -5.79 -1.55 -11.73
CA SER A 23 -6.90 -0.78 -12.29
C SER A 23 -6.44 0.37 -13.19
N ASN A 24 -5.19 0.82 -13.04
CA ASN A 24 -4.59 1.83 -13.88
C ASN A 24 -3.06 1.64 -13.95
N PHE A 25 -2.51 1.71 -15.15
CA PHE A 25 -1.07 1.70 -15.38
C PHE A 25 -0.59 3.12 -15.67
N ASP A 26 0.35 3.61 -14.87
CA ASP A 26 1.00 4.91 -15.06
C ASP A 26 2.50 4.70 -15.32
N ALA A 27 3.17 5.69 -15.91
CA ALA A 27 4.59 5.59 -16.23
C ALA A 27 5.46 5.29 -14.99
N GLU A 28 5.08 5.80 -13.82
CA GLU A 28 5.83 5.60 -12.57
C GLU A 28 5.08 4.78 -11.51
N TRP A 29 3.74 4.84 -11.49
CA TRP A 29 2.92 4.30 -10.40
C TRP A 29 1.67 3.55 -10.86
N ASP A 30 1.61 2.25 -10.62
CA ASP A 30 0.40 1.49 -10.92
C ASP A 30 -0.61 1.59 -9.78
N THR A 31 -1.89 1.73 -10.12
CA THR A 31 -2.98 1.70 -9.14
C THR A 31 -3.48 0.27 -9.00
N LEU A 32 -3.47 -0.24 -7.77
CA LEU A 32 -3.91 -1.58 -7.43
C LEU A 32 -5.16 -1.51 -6.56
N ASN A 33 -6.14 -2.35 -6.89
CA ASN A 33 -7.26 -2.67 -6.02
C ASN A 33 -6.96 -4.00 -5.31
N ILE A 34 -6.86 -3.97 -4.00
CA ILE A 34 -6.56 -5.14 -3.16
C ILE A 34 -7.62 -5.25 -2.08
N ASP A 35 -8.11 -6.47 -1.85
CA ASP A 35 -8.92 -6.77 -0.69
C ASP A 35 -8.06 -7.36 0.43
N TYR A 36 -8.28 -6.89 1.66
CA TYR A 36 -7.58 -7.39 2.84
C TYR A 36 -8.57 -7.87 3.92
N GLU A 37 -8.12 -8.75 4.80
CA GLU A 37 -8.96 -9.30 5.87
C GLU A 37 -8.57 -8.76 7.23
N ASP A 38 -7.26 -8.64 7.47
CA ASP A 38 -6.70 -8.13 8.70
C ASP A 38 -5.98 -6.80 8.43
N LYS A 39 -6.48 -5.73 9.07
CA LYS A 39 -5.94 -4.38 8.95
C LYS A 39 -4.49 -4.29 9.44
N ILE A 40 -4.15 -4.95 10.55
CA ILE A 40 -2.84 -4.87 11.19
C ILE A 40 -1.79 -5.54 10.30
N GLU A 41 -2.07 -6.75 9.83
CA GLU A 41 -1.18 -7.47 8.91
C GLU A 41 -1.04 -6.75 7.57
N PHE A 42 -2.12 -6.16 7.07
CA PHE A 42 -2.07 -5.37 5.84
C PHE A 42 -1.17 -4.13 5.97
N VAL A 43 -1.31 -3.36 7.06
CA VAL A 43 -0.45 -2.20 7.35
C VAL A 43 1.01 -2.61 7.47
N LYS A 44 1.33 -3.67 8.23
CA LYS A 44 2.70 -4.19 8.35
C LYS A 44 3.29 -4.55 6.99
N LYS A 45 2.51 -5.24 6.15
CA LYS A 45 2.92 -5.63 4.81
C LYS A 45 3.22 -4.40 3.94
N ILE A 46 2.39 -3.35 4.00
CA ILE A 46 2.64 -2.09 3.28
C ILE A 46 3.92 -1.43 3.76
N LEU A 47 4.12 -1.31 5.08
CA LEU A 47 5.29 -0.67 5.68
C LEU A 47 6.60 -1.35 5.28
N TRP A 48 6.59 -2.66 5.03
CA TRP A 48 7.75 -3.39 4.54
C TRP A 48 8.27 -2.88 3.19
N PHE A 49 7.39 -2.36 2.34
CA PHE A 49 7.76 -1.75 1.06
C PHE A 49 8.09 -0.25 1.17
N GLY A 50 7.85 0.37 2.34
CA GLY A 50 8.18 1.76 2.62
C GLY A 50 7.65 2.73 1.56
N THR A 51 8.56 3.46 0.92
CA THR A 51 8.24 4.51 -0.06
C THR A 51 7.83 3.99 -1.44
N ASP A 52 7.93 2.68 -1.70
CA ASP A 52 7.51 2.09 -2.98
C ASP A 52 5.98 1.85 -3.07
N VAL A 53 5.26 2.10 -1.97
CA VAL A 53 3.81 1.90 -1.87
C VAL A 53 3.15 3.10 -1.19
N ILE A 54 2.06 3.59 -1.79
CA ILE A 54 1.26 4.68 -1.25
C ILE A 54 -0.17 4.17 -1.10
N VAL A 55 -0.75 4.32 0.08
CA VAL A 55 -2.16 4.01 0.31
C VAL A 55 -3.00 5.20 -0.13
N VAL A 56 -3.94 4.96 -1.06
CA VAL A 56 -4.92 5.96 -1.50
C VAL A 56 -6.20 5.85 -0.67
N SER A 57 -6.66 4.62 -0.41
CA SER A 57 -7.89 4.33 0.33
C SER A 57 -7.78 2.97 1.05
N PRO A 58 -8.41 2.78 2.22
CA PRO A 58 -9.16 3.78 2.98
C PRO A 58 -8.26 4.75 3.75
N ILE A 59 -8.79 5.93 4.08
CA ILE A 59 -8.06 7.01 4.76
C ILE A 59 -7.47 6.57 6.10
N GLU A 60 -8.15 5.67 6.80
CA GLU A 60 -7.70 5.12 8.08
C GLU A 60 -6.36 4.37 7.94
N ILE A 61 -6.23 3.51 6.93
CA ILE A 61 -5.01 2.76 6.64
C ILE A 61 -3.90 3.71 6.19
N LYS A 62 -4.25 4.70 5.35
CA LYS A 62 -3.32 5.73 4.90
C LYS A 62 -2.71 6.50 6.08
N ASN A 63 -3.54 6.96 6.99
CA ASN A 63 -3.09 7.71 8.16
C ASN A 63 -2.21 6.86 9.08
N GLU A 64 -2.57 5.59 9.28
CA GLU A 64 -1.77 4.64 10.07
C GLU A 64 -0.37 4.44 9.47
N VAL A 65 -0.29 4.18 8.16
CA VAL A 65 0.99 3.99 7.46
C VAL A 65 1.86 5.25 7.54
N ILE A 66 1.27 6.44 7.29
CA ILE A 66 2.00 7.72 7.39
C ILE A 66 2.52 7.95 8.82
N SER A 67 1.69 7.69 9.83
CA SER A 67 2.06 7.83 11.24
C SER A 67 3.28 6.97 11.57
N GLN A 68 3.27 5.69 11.18
CA GLN A 68 4.37 4.77 11.46
C GLN A 68 5.66 5.11 10.69
N LEU A 69 5.57 5.53 9.42
CA LEU A 69 6.73 5.98 8.64
C LEU A 69 7.35 7.26 9.23
N SER A 70 6.51 8.21 9.65
CA SER A 70 6.98 9.45 10.27
C SER A 70 7.71 9.19 11.60
N ARG A 71 7.26 8.22 12.39
CA ARG A 71 7.91 7.82 13.64
C ARG A 71 9.27 7.18 13.41
N SER A 72 9.39 6.39 12.34
CA SER A 72 10.61 5.65 11.98
C SER A 72 11.70 6.56 11.38
N SER A 73 11.33 7.74 10.90
CA SER A 73 12.27 8.71 10.29
C SER A 73 12.91 9.66 11.31
N ASN A 74 12.43 9.65 12.56
CA ASN A 74 12.90 10.51 13.66
C ASN A 74 13.68 9.72 14.73
N GLY A 75 14.30 8.59 14.35
CA GLY A 75 15.07 7.70 15.22
C GLY A 75 16.52 7.57 14.79
#